data_AF-A0A3M6AF65-F1
#
_entry.id   AF-A0A3M6AF65-F1
#
_cell.length_a   1.000
_cell.length_b   1.000
_cell.length_c   1.000
_cell.angle_alpha   90.00
_cell.angle_beta   90.00
_cell.angle_gamma   90.00
#
_symmetry.space_group_name_H-M   'P 1'
#
loop_
_entity.id
_entity.type
_entity.pdbx_description
1 polymer ?
#
loop_
_entity_poly.entity_id
_entity_poly.type
_entity_poly.pdbx_seq_one_letter_code
_entity_poly.pdbx_strand_id
1 'polypeptide(L)'
;MYFINTEDPDTKKVVVYRNEDTGWSFPWYFKFDSADIQAKAQGYSRDSQQLALIRYYGWRITILSMFPNVTEVEAVTSRDQPFPVFNTIFFVVVGLLVVIVVVGVRRRFKGRARVDGVVR
;
A
#
# COMPACT_ATOMS: atom_id res chain seq x y z
N MET A 1 -13.73 14.27 -8.79
CA MET A 1 -12.94 14.08 -7.55
C MET A 1 -13.90 14.05 -6.37
N TYR A 2 -13.92 12.96 -5.62
CA TYR A 2 -14.81 12.80 -4.47
C TYR A 2 -14.04 12.97 -3.16
N PHE A 3 -14.78 13.19 -2.08
CA PHE A 3 -14.25 13.19 -0.72
C PHE A 3 -15.05 12.23 0.15
N ILE A 4 -14.35 11.56 1.05
CA ILE A 4 -14.92 10.66 2.05
C ILE A 4 -14.56 11.22 3.41
N ASN A 5 -15.58 11.68 4.13
CA ASN A 5 -15.45 12.16 5.50
C ASN A 5 -15.59 10.98 6.44
N THR A 6 -14.67 10.86 7.37
CA THR A 6 -14.59 9.70 8.26
C THR A 6 -14.34 10.19 9.67
N GLU A 7 -14.77 9.38 10.64
CA GLU A 7 -14.52 9.63 12.05
C GLU A 7 -13.83 8.39 12.62
N ASP A 8 -12.70 8.62 13.28
CA ASP A 8 -11.99 7.56 13.96
C ASP A 8 -12.84 7.03 15.13
N PRO A 9 -13.10 5.72 15.19
CA PRO A 9 -14.08 5.17 16.12
C PRO A 9 -13.59 5.18 17.59
N ASP A 10 -12.29 5.36 17.84
CA ASP A 10 -11.69 5.41 19.18
C ASP A 10 -11.45 6.86 19.63
N THR A 11 -10.77 7.64 18.79
CA THR A 11 -10.32 9.00 19.10
C THR A 11 -11.31 10.09 18.70
N LYS A 12 -12.38 9.73 17.97
CA LYS A 12 -13.39 10.67 17.45
C LYS A 12 -12.82 11.75 16.55
N LYS A 13 -11.61 11.53 16.02
CA LYS A 13 -10.94 12.45 15.11
C LYS A 13 -11.54 12.33 13.73
N VAL A 14 -11.95 13.48 13.18
CA VAL A 14 -12.43 13.54 11.81
C VAL A 14 -11.24 13.56 10.85
N VAL A 15 -11.23 12.63 9.91
CA VAL A 15 -10.26 12.57 8.82
C VAL A 15 -11.00 12.63 7.49
N VAL A 16 -10.54 13.49 6.60
CA VAL A 16 -11.10 13.61 5.25
C VAL A 16 -10.12 12.99 4.27
N TYR A 17 -10.61 12.01 3.52
CA TYR A 17 -9.89 11.39 2.43
C TYR A 17 -10.38 11.89 1.09
N ARG A 18 -9.45 12.00 0.15
CA ARG A 18 -9.73 12.20 -1.26
C ARG A 18 -10.02 10.86 -1.90
N ASN A 19 -10.93 10.82 -2.85
CA ASN A 19 -11.20 9.65 -3.67
C ASN A 19 -11.17 10.07 -5.14
N GLU A 20 -10.01 9.87 -5.73
CA GLU A 20 -9.70 10.18 -7.11
C GLU A 20 -9.15 8.93 -7.80
N ASP A 21 -9.44 8.79 -9.09
CA ASP A 21 -8.87 7.73 -9.90
C ASP A 21 -7.42 8.05 -10.22
N THR A 22 -6.53 7.21 -9.70
CA THR A 22 -5.10 7.34 -9.97
C THR A 22 -4.80 7.03 -11.44
N GLY A 23 -5.59 6.15 -12.05
CA GLY A 23 -5.42 5.72 -13.43
C GLY A 23 -4.01 5.21 -13.71
N TRP A 24 -3.38 5.74 -14.75
CA TRP A 24 -1.99 5.44 -15.14
C TRP A 24 -0.97 6.40 -14.51
N SER A 25 -1.44 7.38 -13.75
CA SER A 25 -0.59 8.40 -13.15
C SER A 25 0.18 7.85 -11.95
N PHE A 26 1.26 8.55 -11.60
CA PHE A 26 2.01 8.25 -10.39
C PHE A 26 1.24 8.72 -9.14
N PRO A 27 1.22 7.95 -8.04
CA PRO A 27 1.81 6.62 -7.86
C PRO A 27 0.99 5.51 -8.54
N TRP A 28 1.65 4.52 -9.17
CA TRP A 28 1.01 3.50 -10.03
C TRP A 28 0.14 2.47 -9.29
N TYR A 29 -0.94 2.93 -8.66
CA TYR A 29 -1.94 2.08 -8.00
C TYR A 29 -3.03 1.58 -8.95
N PHE A 30 -3.11 2.08 -10.20
CA PHE A 30 -4.07 1.63 -11.22
C PHE A 30 -5.52 1.58 -10.72
N LYS A 31 -5.92 2.64 -10.01
CA LYS A 31 -7.25 2.81 -9.45
C LYS A 31 -8.17 3.48 -10.47
N PHE A 32 -9.29 2.84 -10.79
CA PHE A 32 -10.29 3.30 -11.77
C PHE A 32 -11.73 3.22 -11.25
N ASP A 33 -11.92 2.81 -9.99
CA ASP A 33 -13.19 2.46 -9.37
C ASP A 33 -13.61 3.49 -8.29
N SER A 34 -13.24 4.77 -8.45
CA SER A 34 -13.59 5.83 -7.50
C SER A 34 -15.09 5.92 -7.22
N ALA A 35 -15.93 5.80 -8.25
CA ALA A 35 -17.38 5.87 -8.11
C ALA A 35 -17.93 4.72 -7.24
N ASP A 36 -17.43 3.50 -7.43
CA ASP A 36 -17.87 2.32 -6.67
C ASP A 36 -17.43 2.42 -5.21
N ILE A 37 -16.20 2.87 -4.96
CA ILE A 37 -15.70 3.14 -3.61
C ILE A 37 -16.55 4.21 -2.91
N GLN A 38 -16.94 5.27 -3.65
CA GLN A 38 -17.79 6.32 -3.11
C GLN A 38 -19.17 5.79 -2.74
N ALA A 39 -19.77 4.96 -3.61
CA ALA A 39 -21.07 4.35 -3.36
C ALA A 39 -21.03 3.40 -2.15
N LYS A 40 -19.97 2.59 -2.01
CA LYS A 40 -19.76 1.74 -0.82
C LYS A 40 -19.67 2.58 0.46
N ALA A 41 -18.84 3.63 0.47
CA ALA A 41 -18.68 4.50 1.63
C ALA A 41 -20.01 5.16 2.04
N GLN A 42 -20.80 5.65 1.09
CA GLN A 42 -22.14 6.19 1.36
C GLN A 42 -23.08 5.11 1.90
N GLY A 43 -23.03 3.90 1.36
CA GLY A 43 -23.78 2.76 1.86
C GLY A 43 -23.47 2.46 3.33
N TYR A 44 -22.19 2.40 3.69
CA TYR A 44 -21.75 2.14 5.06
C TYR A 44 -22.12 3.25 6.03
N SER A 45 -22.09 4.52 5.59
CA SER A 45 -22.47 5.66 6.45
C SER A 45 -23.95 5.68 6.88
N ARG A 46 -24.81 4.86 6.26
CA ARG A 46 -26.23 4.78 6.63
C ARG A 46 -26.45 4.09 7.98
N ASP A 47 -25.52 3.22 8.38
CA ASP A 47 -25.55 2.57 9.68
C ASP A 47 -24.47 3.16 10.57
N SER A 48 -24.90 3.80 11.67
CA SER A 48 -24.00 4.42 12.65
C SER A 48 -23.06 3.43 13.38
N GLN A 49 -23.41 2.13 13.39
CA GLN A 49 -22.61 1.09 14.03
C GLN A 49 -21.66 0.39 13.06
N GLN A 50 -21.81 0.62 11.74
CA GLN A 50 -20.97 -0.02 10.73
C GLN A 50 -19.56 0.57 10.76
N LEU A 51 -18.56 -0.27 11.01
CA LEU A 51 -17.15 0.10 10.88
C LEU A 51 -16.68 -0.12 9.45
N ALA A 52 -15.78 0.75 8.98
CA ALA A 52 -15.18 0.61 7.67
C ALA A 52 -13.66 0.69 7.80
N LEU A 53 -12.99 -0.31 7.23
CA LEU A 53 -11.56 -0.30 7.03
C LEU A 53 -11.25 0.49 5.75
N ILE A 54 -10.40 1.50 5.89
CA ILE A 54 -10.05 2.40 4.79
C ILE A 54 -8.57 2.26 4.51
N ARG A 55 -8.25 1.89 3.27
CA ARG A 55 -6.87 1.86 2.78
C ARG A 55 -6.63 3.11 1.95
N TYR A 56 -5.51 3.77 2.22
CA TYR A 56 -5.16 5.03 1.57
C TYR A 56 -3.65 5.17 1.41
N TYR A 57 -3.24 6.07 0.53
CA TYR A 57 -1.86 6.51 0.40
C TYR A 57 -1.76 8.04 0.51
N GLY A 58 -0.54 8.52 0.80
CA GLY A 58 -0.26 9.93 0.96
C GLY A 58 -0.43 10.43 2.38
N TRP A 59 -0.23 11.74 2.55
CA TRP A 59 -0.14 12.39 3.86
C TRP A 59 -1.25 13.41 4.01
N ARG A 60 -1.73 13.59 5.24
CA ARG A 60 -2.70 14.63 5.58
C ARG A 60 -1.97 15.87 6.07
N ILE A 61 -1.82 16.89 5.21
CA ILE A 61 -1.15 18.15 5.52
C ILE A 61 -2.15 19.30 5.36
N THR A 62 -2.67 19.84 6.48
CA THR A 62 -3.74 20.85 6.48
C THR A 62 -3.34 22.12 5.71
N ILE A 63 -2.11 22.60 5.94
CA ILE A 63 -1.63 23.89 5.40
C ILE A 63 -1.50 23.87 3.88
N LEU A 64 -1.26 22.70 3.28
CA LEU A 64 -1.11 22.53 1.83
C LEU A 64 -2.38 21.97 1.17
N SER A 65 -3.50 21.89 1.92
CA SER A 65 -4.73 21.22 1.47
C SER A 65 -4.47 19.83 0.87
N MET A 66 -3.48 19.12 1.42
CA MET A 66 -3.10 17.79 0.97
C MET A 66 -3.90 16.75 1.76
N PHE A 67 -4.67 15.96 1.02
CA PHE A 67 -5.53 14.92 1.57
C PHE A 67 -5.05 13.56 1.06
N PRO A 68 -4.94 12.56 1.94
CA PRO A 68 -4.63 11.19 1.54
C PRO A 68 -5.69 10.67 0.57
N ASN A 69 -5.27 9.90 -0.43
CA ASN A 69 -6.17 9.32 -1.44
C ASN A 69 -6.56 7.89 -1.06
N VAL A 70 -7.86 7.59 -1.05
CA VAL A 70 -8.40 6.26 -0.77
C VAL A 70 -8.12 5.32 -1.93
N THR A 71 -7.72 4.10 -1.60
CA THR A 71 -7.58 3.00 -2.57
C THR A 71 -8.66 1.94 -2.42
N GLU A 72 -9.15 1.72 -1.20
CA GLU A 72 -10.12 0.66 -0.93
C GLU A 72 -10.90 1.00 0.35
N VAL A 73 -12.17 0.61 0.37
CA VAL A 73 -13.05 0.70 1.55
C VAL A 73 -13.76 -0.64 1.71
N GLU A 74 -13.64 -1.21 2.90
CA GLU A 74 -14.21 -2.51 3.24
C GLU A 74 -15.01 -2.42 4.53
N ALA A 75 -16.19 -3.03 4.57
CA ALA A 75 -16.99 -3.14 5.79
C ALA A 75 -16.36 -4.17 6.73
N VAL A 76 -16.13 -3.78 7.98
CA VAL A 76 -15.59 -4.65 9.02
C VAL A 76 -16.47 -4.60 10.25
N THR A 77 -16.47 -5.68 11.03
CA THR A 77 -17.20 -5.76 12.31
C THR A 77 -16.28 -5.64 13.51
N SER A 78 -14.98 -5.91 13.32
CA SER A 78 -13.95 -5.77 14.35
C SER A 78 -13.11 -4.50 14.14
N ARG A 79 -12.51 -4.01 15.23
CA ARG A 79 -11.53 -2.91 15.24
C ARG A 79 -10.09 -3.41 15.03
N ASP A 80 -9.90 -4.70 14.83
CA ASP A 80 -8.57 -5.28 14.63
C ASP A 80 -7.97 -4.80 13.30
N GLN A 81 -6.73 -4.32 13.38
CA GLN A 81 -5.99 -3.94 12.18
C GLN A 81 -5.52 -5.22 11.44
N PRO A 82 -5.88 -5.41 10.16
CA PRO A 82 -5.48 -6.61 9.44
C PRO A 82 -3.98 -6.60 9.20
N PHE A 83 -3.35 -7.76 9.36
CA PHE A 83 -1.95 -7.95 9.04
C PHE A 83 -1.74 -7.79 7.52
N PRO A 84 -0.74 -7.01 7.06
CA PRO A 84 -0.54 -6.72 5.64
C PRO A 84 0.13 -7.91 4.92
N VAL A 85 -0.62 -9.00 4.73
CA VAL A 85 -0.15 -10.27 4.17
C VAL A 85 0.56 -10.07 2.82
N PHE A 86 -0.04 -9.29 1.92
CA PHE A 86 0.52 -9.03 0.60
C PHE A 86 1.92 -8.39 0.68
N ASN A 87 2.06 -7.32 1.48
CA ASN A 87 3.35 -6.63 1.63
C ASN A 87 4.40 -7.57 2.24
N THR A 88 4.02 -8.34 3.25
CA THR A 88 4.91 -9.30 3.91
C THR A 88 5.43 -10.35 2.91
N ILE A 89 4.53 -10.99 2.16
CA ILE A 89 4.92 -11.98 1.15
C ILE A 89 5.78 -11.34 0.07
N PHE A 90 5.38 -10.17 -0.44
CA PHE A 90 6.12 -9.44 -1.47
C PHE A 90 7.56 -9.15 -1.04
N PHE A 91 7.78 -8.60 0.16
CA PHE A 91 9.12 -8.30 0.65
C PHE A 91 9.95 -9.55 0.94
N VAL A 92 9.33 -10.64 1.42
CA VAL A 92 10.02 -11.91 1.61
C VAL A 92 10.51 -12.46 0.26
N VAL A 93 9.65 -12.49 -0.75
CA VAL A 93 10.01 -12.97 -2.09
C VAL A 93 11.10 -12.11 -2.73
N VAL A 94 10.95 -10.79 -2.69
CA VAL A 94 11.97 -9.85 -3.21
C VAL A 94 13.28 -10.02 -2.46
N GLY A 95 13.25 -10.15 -1.13
CA GLY A 95 14.44 -10.38 -0.31
C GLY A 95 15.16 -11.67 -0.68
N LEU A 96 14.42 -12.77 -0.87
CA LEU A 96 14.98 -14.05 -1.30
C LEU A 96 15.62 -13.97 -2.70
N LEU A 97 14.96 -13.31 -3.65
CA LEU A 97 15.50 -13.09 -4.99
C LEU A 97 16.81 -12.29 -4.95
N VAL A 98 16.87 -11.24 -4.12
CA VAL A 98 18.10 -10.45 -3.93
C VAL A 98 19.23 -11.32 -3.36
N VAL A 99 18.95 -12.15 -2.34
CA VAL A 99 19.96 -13.07 -1.76
C VAL A 99 20.47 -14.05 -2.81
N ILE A 100 19.57 -14.65 -3.61
CA ILE A 100 19.95 -15.59 -4.69
C ILE A 100 20.86 -14.91 -5.70
N VAL A 101 20.52 -13.70 -6.15
CA VAL A 101 21.33 -12.92 -7.09
C VAL A 101 22.70 -12.59 -6.49
N VAL A 102 22.76 -12.06 -5.27
CA VAL A 102 24.02 -11.68 -4.61
C VAL A 102 24.94 -12.90 -4.41
N VAL A 103 24.39 -14.03 -3.96
CA VAL A 103 25.16 -15.27 -3.77
C VAL A 103 25.62 -15.84 -5.11
N GLY A 104 24.75 -15.86 -6.12
CA GLY A 104 25.09 -16.33 -7.47
C GLY A 104 26.22 -15.52 -8.10
N VAL A 105 26.12 -14.19 -7.99
CA VAL A 105 27.17 -13.25 -8.45
C VAL A 105 28.48 -13.50 -7.71
N ARG A 106 28.47 -13.55 -6.37
CA ARG A 106 29.68 -13.83 -5.56
C ARG A 106 30.34 -15.16 -5.92
N ARG A 107 29.56 -16.22 -6.16
CA ARG A 107 30.07 -17.53 -6.58
C ARG A 107 30.71 -17.47 -7.97
N ARG A 108 30.11 -16.73 -8.92
CA ARG A 108 30.64 -16.58 -10.28
C ARG A 108 31.93 -15.77 -10.34
N PHE A 109 32.10 -14.78 -9.46
CA PHE A 109 33.35 -14.01 -9.35
C PHE A 109 34.47 -14.77 -8.62
N LYS A 110 34.16 -15.58 -7.60
CA LYS A 110 35.16 -16.47 -6.96
C LYS A 110 35.69 -17.58 -7.89
N GLY A 111 34.86 -18.07 -8.81
CA GLY A 111 35.26 -19.11 -9.78
C GLY A 111 36.22 -18.64 -10.88
N ARG A 112 36.44 -17.33 -11.04
CA ARG A 112 37.36 -16.76 -12.05
C ARG A 112 38.75 -16.41 -11.51
N ALA A 113 38.96 -16.44 -10.20
CA ALA A 113 40.23 -16.04 -9.56
C ALA A 113 41.27 -17.18 -9.45
N ARG A 114 41.15 -18.26 -10.24
CA ARG A 114 42.06 -19.41 -10.15
C ARG A 114 42.46 -19.96 -11.52
N VAL A 115 42.89 -19.10 -12.42
CA VAL A 115 43.80 -19.45 -13.52
C VAL A 115 44.62 -18.20 -13.79
N ASP A 116 45.77 -18.06 -13.14
CA ASP A 116 46.96 -17.41 -13.72
C ASP A 116 48.11 -17.51 -12.72
N GLY A 117 49.21 -18.10 -13.19
CA GLY A 117 50.50 -18.09 -12.53
C GLY A 117 50.99 -19.44 -12.03
N VAL A 118 51.45 -20.30 -12.96
CA VAL A 118 52.86 -20.72 -13.01
C VAL A 118 53.21 -20.99 -14.48
N VAL A 119 53.80 -19.98 -15.13
CA VAL A 119 54.69 -20.17 -16.28
C VAL A 119 56.12 -20.11 -15.73
N ARG A 120 56.76 -21.28 -15.58
CA ARG A 120 58.17 -21.58 -15.83
C ARG A 120 58.55 -22.90 -15.17
#